data_AF-A0A520SBH9-F1
#
_entry.id   AF-A0A520SBH9-F1
#
_cell.length_a   1.000
_cell.length_b   1.000
_cell.length_c   1.000
_cell.angle_alpha   90.00
_cell.angle_beta   90.00
_cell.angle_gamma   90.00
#
_symmetry.space_group_name_H-M   'P 1'
#
loop_
_entity.id
_entity.type
_entity.pdbx_description
1 polymer ?
#
loop_
_entity_poly.entity_id
_entity_poly.type
_entity_poly.pdbx_seq_one_letter_code
_entity_poly.pdbx_strand_id
1 'polypeptide(L)'
;MRLIGLFIAALSLSSIAFAGSHAKPVGLTSTLMEQEVMHQGQPMIIQRNQDNSNTIVSDYALTSRPCPSFCIQPMDLAPGVETIGELELLSLLEKVNFGEIDGLLIDSRTPD
;
A
#
# COMPACT_ATOMS: atom_id res chain seq x y z
N MET A 1 -30.64 -46.82 -48.53
CA MET A 1 -31.93 -47.04 -47.83
C MET A 1 -31.72 -46.75 -46.36
N ARG A 2 -32.22 -45.58 -45.90
CA ARG A 2 -32.67 -45.27 -44.52
C ARG A 2 -31.63 -45.31 -43.39
N LEU A 3 -31.61 -44.43 -42.39
CA LEU A 3 -32.19 -43.11 -42.07
C LEU A 3 -31.57 -42.80 -40.67
N ILE A 4 -31.31 -41.52 -40.38
CA ILE A 4 -31.42 -40.88 -39.04
C ILE A 4 -30.40 -41.26 -37.95
N GLY A 5 -29.72 -40.23 -37.44
CA GLY A 5 -29.10 -40.27 -36.11
C GLY A 5 -28.43 -38.96 -35.71
N LEU A 6 -29.10 -37.82 -35.91
CA LEU A 6 -28.66 -36.49 -35.51
C LEU A 6 -28.71 -36.39 -33.97
N PHE A 7 -27.58 -36.53 -33.27
CA PHE A 7 -27.48 -36.22 -31.83
C PHE A 7 -26.69 -34.92 -31.65
N ILE A 8 -27.40 -33.80 -31.76
CA ILE A 8 -26.92 -32.48 -31.33
C ILE A 8 -27.13 -32.41 -29.82
N ALA A 9 -26.11 -32.74 -29.04
CA ALA A 9 -26.05 -32.39 -27.62
C ALA A 9 -25.44 -31.00 -27.52
N ALA A 10 -26.31 -29.98 -27.48
CA ALA A 10 -25.93 -28.59 -27.23
C ALA A 10 -25.37 -28.46 -25.81
N LEU A 11 -24.04 -28.38 -25.68
CA LEU A 11 -23.38 -28.00 -24.43
C LEU A 11 -23.34 -26.47 -24.37
N SER A 12 -24.43 -25.85 -23.93
CA SER A 12 -24.46 -24.43 -23.60
C SER A 12 -23.65 -24.22 -22.32
N LEU A 13 -22.36 -23.96 -22.48
CA LEU A 13 -21.50 -23.44 -21.41
C LEU A 13 -21.92 -22.00 -21.13
N SER A 14 -22.77 -21.81 -20.12
CA SER A 14 -23.12 -20.49 -19.60
C SER A 14 -21.87 -19.86 -18.98
N SER A 15 -21.22 -18.97 -19.72
CA SER A 15 -20.18 -18.09 -19.19
C SER A 15 -20.82 -17.17 -18.15
N ILE A 16 -20.74 -17.54 -16.87
CA ILE A 16 -21.01 -16.60 -15.78
C ILE A 16 -19.85 -15.60 -15.80
N ALA A 17 -20.02 -14.51 -16.54
CA ALA A 17 -19.15 -13.36 -16.43
C ALA A 17 -19.34 -12.78 -15.02
N PHE A 18 -18.45 -13.12 -14.11
CA PHE A 18 -18.31 -12.39 -12.86
C PHE A 18 -17.84 -10.99 -13.20
N ALA A 19 -18.79 -10.06 -13.36
CA ALA A 19 -18.52 -8.63 -13.27
C ALA A 19 -18.21 -8.32 -11.80
N GLY A 20 -17.04 -8.73 -11.32
CA GLY A 20 -16.49 -8.23 -10.07
C GLY A 20 -16.25 -6.75 -10.25
N SER A 21 -16.86 -5.92 -9.40
CA SER A 21 -16.43 -4.55 -9.21
C SER A 21 -14.96 -4.59 -8.79
N HIS A 22 -14.04 -4.42 -9.74
CA HIS A 22 -12.61 -4.32 -9.44
C HIS A 22 -12.42 -3.01 -8.66
N ALA A 23 -12.29 -3.12 -7.35
CA ALA A 23 -11.86 -2.03 -6.48
C ALA A 23 -10.62 -1.36 -7.11
N LYS A 24 -10.56 -0.04 -7.08
CA LYS A 24 -9.42 0.67 -7.69
C LYS A 24 -8.17 0.36 -6.87
N PRO A 25 -7.04 -0.01 -7.51
CA PRO A 25 -5.79 -0.23 -6.80
C PRO A 25 -5.37 0.99 -5.99
N VAL A 26 -4.84 0.77 -4.79
CA VAL A 26 -4.37 1.84 -3.89
C VAL A 26 -2.85 1.79 -3.83
N GLY A 27 -2.17 2.66 -4.58
CA GLY A 27 -0.71 2.72 -4.60
C GLY A 27 -0.11 3.68 -3.56
N LEU A 28 1.18 3.52 -3.29
CA LEU A 28 2.02 4.51 -2.60
C LEU A 28 2.16 5.78 -3.46
N THR A 29 2.28 5.59 -4.78
CA THR A 29 2.11 6.61 -5.81
C THR A 29 1.22 6.09 -6.94
N SER A 30 1.03 6.86 -8.01
CA SER A 30 0.31 6.38 -9.20
C SER A 30 1.06 5.28 -9.96
N THR A 31 2.37 5.12 -9.74
CA THR A 31 3.23 4.15 -10.45
C THR A 31 3.94 3.18 -9.52
N LEU A 32 3.85 3.37 -8.19
CA LEU A 32 4.45 2.52 -7.18
C LEU A 32 3.36 1.95 -6.28
N MET A 33 3.12 0.64 -6.37
CA MET A 33 2.09 -0.04 -5.60
C MET A 33 2.56 -0.48 -4.21
N GLU A 34 3.78 -0.97 -4.15
CA GLU A 34 4.41 -1.55 -2.96
C GLU A 34 5.92 -1.42 -3.05
N GLN A 35 6.60 -1.55 -1.91
CA GLN A 35 8.05 -1.59 -1.81
C GLN A 35 8.45 -2.75 -0.91
N GLU A 36 9.32 -3.63 -1.41
CA GLU A 36 9.96 -4.66 -0.58
C GLU A 36 11.16 -4.07 0.17
N VAL A 37 11.27 -4.39 1.46
CA VAL A 37 12.37 -3.99 2.35
C VAL A 37 12.83 -5.18 3.19
N MET A 38 14.08 -5.16 3.64
CA MET A 38 14.62 -6.19 4.53
C MET A 38 14.54 -5.75 5.99
N HIS A 39 13.85 -6.55 6.81
CA HIS A 39 13.78 -6.35 8.25
C HIS A 39 14.26 -7.61 8.97
N GLN A 40 15.35 -7.50 9.74
CA GLN A 40 15.99 -8.63 10.43
C GLN A 40 16.31 -9.82 9.49
N GLY A 41 16.72 -9.50 8.26
CA GLY A 41 17.03 -10.50 7.24
C GLY A 41 15.80 -11.20 6.63
N GLN A 42 14.60 -10.72 6.90
CA GLN A 42 13.36 -11.20 6.28
C GLN A 42 12.76 -10.13 5.36
N PRO A 43 12.29 -10.52 4.16
CA PRO A 43 11.61 -9.59 3.27
C PRO A 43 10.25 -9.20 3.84
N MET A 44 9.96 -7.91 3.81
CA MET A 44 8.71 -7.30 4.25
C MET A 44 8.18 -6.39 3.14
N ILE A 45 6.87 -6.39 2.93
CA ILE A 45 6.22 -5.54 1.92
C ILE A 45 5.57 -4.35 2.60
N ILE A 46 5.97 -3.15 2.19
CA ILE A 46 5.30 -1.90 2.51
C ILE A 46 4.29 -1.62 1.40
N GLN A 47 3.01 -1.55 1.75
CA GLN A 47 1.92 -1.26 0.81
C GLN A 47 0.76 -0.56 1.52
N ARG A 48 -0.08 0.13 0.74
CA ARG A 48 -1.34 0.70 1.27
C ARG A 48 -2.38 -0.41 1.46
N ASN A 49 -3.30 -0.19 2.40
CA ASN A 49 -4.49 -1.03 2.52
C ASN A 49 -5.33 -0.90 1.24
N GLN A 50 -5.61 -2.03 0.58
CA GLN A 50 -6.34 -2.07 -0.69
C GLN A 50 -7.86 -1.94 -0.54
N ASP A 51 -8.39 -2.00 0.68
CA ASP A 51 -9.80 -1.71 0.95
C ASP A 51 -10.08 -0.22 0.72
N ASN A 52 -10.83 0.08 -0.36
CA ASN A 52 -11.23 1.45 -0.71
C ASN A 52 -12.15 2.10 0.34
N SER A 53 -12.65 1.35 1.33
CA SER A 53 -13.44 1.85 2.46
C SER A 53 -12.64 1.96 3.78
N ASN A 54 -11.35 1.60 3.77
CA ASN A 54 -10.49 1.70 4.96
C ASN A 54 -10.38 3.15 5.46
N THR A 55 -10.44 3.32 6.77
CA THR A 55 -10.32 4.63 7.43
C THR A 55 -9.17 4.63 8.44
N ILE A 56 -8.64 5.80 8.75
CA ILE A 56 -7.68 5.98 9.85
C ILE A 56 -8.43 6.00 11.19
N VAL A 57 -7.70 5.82 12.30
CA VAL A 57 -8.30 5.90 13.64
C VAL A 57 -8.95 7.27 13.86
N SER A 58 -10.11 7.28 14.53
CA SER A 58 -10.99 8.46 14.65
C SER A 58 -10.31 9.70 15.23
N ASP A 59 -9.27 9.51 16.03
CA ASP A 59 -8.54 10.60 16.67
C ASP A 59 -7.87 11.54 15.65
N TYR A 60 -7.48 11.03 14.48
CA TYR A 60 -6.89 11.81 13.39
C TYR A 60 -7.91 12.28 12.34
N ALA A 61 -9.21 12.02 12.52
CA ALA A 61 -10.23 12.39 11.53
C ALA A 61 -10.57 13.90 11.53
N LEU A 62 -10.30 14.62 12.61
CA LEU A 62 -10.64 16.04 12.74
C LEU A 62 -9.47 16.94 12.34
N THR A 63 -9.63 17.67 11.22
CA THR A 63 -8.63 18.64 10.71
C THR A 63 -8.75 20.03 11.35
N SER A 64 -9.80 20.29 12.12
CA SER A 64 -10.13 21.59 12.71
C SER A 64 -9.89 21.68 14.22
N ARG A 65 -9.14 20.73 14.79
CA ARG A 65 -8.80 20.78 16.22
C ARG A 65 -8.08 22.11 16.50
N PRO A 66 -8.55 22.93 17.47
CA PRO A 66 -7.85 24.14 17.87
C PRO A 66 -6.39 23.80 18.14
N CYS A 67 -5.45 24.52 17.54
CA CYS A 67 -4.04 24.15 17.60
C CYS A 67 -3.60 24.00 19.06
N PRO A 68 -3.32 22.76 19.52
CA PRO A 68 -2.85 22.54 20.89
C PRO A 68 -1.38 22.94 20.97
N SER A 69 -0.72 22.69 22.10
CA SER A 69 0.75 22.76 22.20
C SER A 69 1.50 21.90 21.15
N PHE A 70 0.79 20.99 20.47
CA PHE A 70 1.27 20.13 19.38
C PHE A 70 0.65 20.52 18.03
N CYS A 71 0.64 21.82 17.72
CA CYS A 71 0.22 22.33 16.41
C CYS A 71 1.12 21.77 15.29
N ILE A 72 0.63 21.81 14.04
CA ILE A 72 1.44 21.42 12.86
C ILE A 72 2.77 22.18 12.91
N GLN A 73 3.86 21.43 12.98
CA GLN A 73 5.21 21.98 13.01
C GLN A 73 5.70 22.24 11.59
N PRO A 74 6.69 23.14 11.41
CA PRO A 74 7.43 23.22 10.17
C PRO A 74 7.98 21.85 9.77
N MET A 75 8.13 21.63 8.47
CA MET A 75 8.75 20.40 7.98
C MET A 75 10.21 20.30 8.45
N ASP A 76 10.91 21.43 8.58
CA ASP A 76 12.27 21.50 9.13
C ASP A 76 12.25 21.53 10.66
N LEU A 77 12.81 20.49 11.28
CA LEU A 77 12.74 20.25 12.71
C LEU A 77 13.81 21.03 13.48
N ALA A 78 15.07 20.98 13.02
CA ALA A 78 16.21 21.57 13.71
C ALA A 78 17.47 21.60 12.82
N PRO A 79 18.41 22.55 13.04
CA PRO A 79 19.69 22.55 12.35
C PRO A 79 20.44 21.22 12.51
N GLY A 80 20.89 20.67 11.39
CA GLY A 80 21.61 19.39 11.35
C GLY A 80 20.72 18.14 11.33
N VAL A 81 19.39 18.31 11.32
CA VAL A 81 18.43 17.22 11.14
C VAL A 81 17.78 17.35 9.77
N GLU A 82 18.08 16.42 8.87
CA GLU A 82 17.39 16.34 7.59
C GLU A 82 16.00 15.73 7.78
N THR A 83 14.98 16.50 7.43
CA THR A 83 13.58 16.07 7.53
C THR A 83 13.10 15.55 6.19
N ILE A 84 12.68 14.28 6.16
CA ILE A 84 12.28 13.56 4.97
C ILE A 84 10.80 13.19 5.00
N GLY A 85 10.19 13.09 3.82
CA GLY A 85 8.83 12.60 3.66
C GLY A 85 8.75 11.08 3.48
N GLU A 86 7.55 10.61 3.18
CA GLU A 86 7.27 9.19 2.94
C GLU A 86 8.12 8.62 1.79
N LEU A 87 8.18 9.31 0.65
CA LEU A 87 8.85 8.80 -0.55
C LEU A 87 10.37 8.80 -0.42
N GLU A 88 10.93 9.81 0.22
CA GLU A 88 12.36 9.87 0.51
C GLU A 88 12.76 8.77 1.49
N LEU A 89 11.93 8.48 2.50
CA LEU A 89 12.15 7.35 3.41
C LEU A 89 12.15 6.02 2.66
N LEU A 90 11.18 5.79 1.78
CA LEU A 90 11.12 4.56 0.96
C LEU A 90 12.37 4.42 0.09
N SER A 91 12.83 5.51 -0.54
CA SER A 91 14.06 5.49 -1.34
C SER A 91 15.31 5.19 -0.50
N LEU A 92 15.38 5.70 0.74
CA LEU A 92 16.48 5.35 1.64
C LEU A 92 16.46 3.89 2.04
N LEU A 93 15.29 3.32 2.33
CA LEU A 93 15.15 1.90 2.65
C LEU A 93 15.57 1.01 1.47
N GLU A 94 15.24 1.41 0.24
CA GLU A 94 15.69 0.73 -0.97
C GLU A 94 17.23 0.73 -1.08
N LYS A 95 17.88 1.88 -0.87
CA LYS A 95 19.34 2.00 -0.88
C LYS A 95 20.01 1.14 0.21
N VAL A 96 19.42 1.09 1.41
CA VAL A 96 19.89 0.19 2.48
C VAL A 96 19.77 -1.27 2.03
N ASN A 97 18.66 -1.64 1.39
CA ASN A 97 18.42 -3.00 0.91
C ASN A 97 19.44 -3.45 -0.15
N PHE A 98 19.82 -2.55 -1.06
CA PHE A 98 20.85 -2.81 -2.06
C PHE A 98 22.28 -2.63 -1.54
N GLY A 99 22.46 -2.30 -0.26
CA GLY A 99 23.78 -2.09 0.34
C GLY A 99 24.52 -0.86 -0.18
N GLU A 100 23.80 0.11 -0.76
CA GLU A 100 24.36 1.37 -1.23
C GLU A 100 24.72 2.30 -0.07
N ILE A 101 23.95 2.24 1.01
CA ILE A 101 24.20 2.98 2.24
C ILE A 101 24.06 2.06 3.46
N ASP A 102 24.81 2.38 4.51
CA ASP A 102 24.57 1.82 5.85
C ASP A 102 23.59 2.74 6.59
N GLY A 103 22.52 2.17 7.14
CA GLY A 103 21.43 2.95 7.74
C GLY A 103 20.50 2.09 8.58
N LEU A 104 19.87 2.70 9.57
CA LEU A 104 18.95 2.05 10.50
C LEU A 104 17.66 2.86 10.63
N LEU A 105 16.52 2.24 10.32
CA LEU A 105 15.20 2.79 10.64
C LEU A 105 14.81 2.39 12.07
N ILE A 106 14.53 3.40 12.90
CA ILE A 106 14.12 3.22 14.30
C ILE A 106 12.67 3.70 14.45
N ASP A 107 11.80 2.81 14.91
CA ASP A 107 10.45 3.16 15.35
C ASP A 107 10.50 3.57 16.82
N SER A 108 10.17 4.83 17.10
CA SER A 108 10.20 5.40 18.45
C SER A 108 8.89 5.24 19.23
N ARG A 109 7.90 4.53 18.67
CA ARG A 109 6.63 4.26 19.35
C ARG A 109 6.82 3.27 20.49
N THR A 110 5.93 3.34 21.48
CA THR A 110 5.81 2.28 22.49
C THR A 110 5.22 1.03 21.86
N PRO A 111 5.52 -0.17 22.38
CA PRO A 111 4.76 -1.37 22.03
C PRO A 111 3.27 -1.16 22.28
N ASP A 112 2.44 -1.73 21.41
CA ASP A 112 0.99 -1.82 21.62
C ASP A 112 0.63 -2.74 22.79
#